data_AF-A0A2C9EHC0-F1
#
_entry.id   AF-A0A2C9EHC0-F1
#
_cell.length_a   1.000
_cell.length_b   1.000
_cell.length_c   1.000
_cell.angle_alpha   90.00
_cell.angle_beta   90.00
_cell.angle_gamma   90.00
#
_symmetry.space_group_name_H-M   'P 1'
#
loop_
_entity.id
_entity.type
_entity.pdbx_description
1 polymer ?
#
loop_
_entity_poly.entity_id
_entity_poly.type
_entity_poly.pdbx_seq_one_letter_code
_entity_poly.pdbx_strand_id
1 'polypeptide(L)'
;MFATYDLKNALTRAVEISLFTWRRAADDDALDDDQRYGWWGDSFPSVADDRIGSRLWLLRRVKLSRQTQLDAEFYAREALQWLIDDGHCNAVEIMTERLDAQRLNLRTVLILADGERLDINLIHSWQVTYAV
;
A
#
# COMPACT_ATOMS: atom_id res chain seq x y z
N MET A 1 -4.69 -19.71 -19.03
CA MET A 1 -5.77 -19.26 -18.13
C MET A 1 -5.41 -19.43 -16.66
N PHE A 2 -4.95 -20.61 -16.21
CA PHE A 2 -4.52 -20.83 -14.80
C PHE A 2 -3.33 -19.97 -14.36
N ALA A 3 -2.26 -19.89 -15.16
CA ALA A 3 -1.07 -19.08 -14.83
C ALA A 3 -1.39 -17.58 -14.63
N THR A 4 -2.37 -17.04 -15.37
CA THR A 4 -2.81 -15.65 -15.27
C THR A 4 -3.58 -15.39 -13.97
N TYR A 5 -4.34 -16.38 -13.49
CA TYR A 5 -5.07 -16.29 -12.21
C TYR A 5 -4.10 -16.30 -11.02
N ASP A 6 -3.11 -17.20 -11.05
CA ASP A 6 -2.10 -17.27 -9.99
C ASP A 6 -1.23 -16.00 -9.95
N LEU A 7 -0.86 -15.44 -11.11
CA LEU A 7 -0.15 -14.17 -11.19
C LEU A 7 -0.96 -13.03 -10.57
N LYS A 8 -2.24 -12.90 -10.91
CA LYS A 8 -3.11 -11.85 -10.33
C LYS A 8 -3.21 -11.98 -8.81
N ASN A 9 -3.34 -13.19 -8.29
CA ASN A 9 -3.36 -13.42 -6.85
C ASN A 9 -2.02 -13.09 -6.19
N ALA A 10 -0.89 -13.39 -6.85
CA ALA A 10 0.43 -13.02 -6.37
C ALA A 10 0.59 -11.50 -6.30
N LEU A 11 0.17 -10.78 -7.36
CA LEU A 11 0.18 -9.31 -7.39
C LEU A 11 -0.74 -8.69 -6.35
N THR A 12 -1.94 -9.24 -6.15
CA THR A 12 -2.85 -8.79 -5.08
C THR A 12 -2.19 -8.91 -3.71
N ARG A 13 -1.56 -10.05 -3.41
CA ARG A 13 -0.82 -10.24 -2.15
C ARG A 13 0.38 -9.31 -2.03
N ALA A 14 1.12 -9.10 -3.11
CA ALA A 14 2.25 -8.19 -3.14
C ALA A 14 1.81 -6.75 -2.81
N VAL A 15 0.68 -6.31 -3.36
CA VAL A 15 0.05 -5.02 -3.05
C VAL A 15 -0.39 -4.95 -1.59
N GLU A 16 -1.06 -5.99 -1.07
CA GLU A 16 -1.47 -6.06 0.34
C GLU A 16 -0.27 -5.97 1.29
N ILE A 17 0.77 -6.76 1.05
CA ILE A 17 2.00 -6.75 1.85
C ILE A 17 2.64 -5.37 1.80
N SER A 18 2.73 -4.77 0.61
CA SER A 18 3.35 -3.46 0.42
C SER A 18 2.58 -2.35 1.15
N LEU A 19 1.25 -2.38 1.15
CA LEU A 19 0.45 -1.34 1.79
C LEU A 19 0.29 -1.53 3.31
N PHE A 20 0.24 -2.78 3.78
CA PHE A 20 -0.08 -3.11 5.17
C PHE A 20 1.11 -3.59 6.00
N THR A 21 2.30 -3.61 5.43
CA THR A 21 3.56 -3.67 6.19
C THR A 21 3.99 -2.26 6.57
N TRP A 22 4.50 -2.06 7.79
CA TRP A 22 5.00 -0.75 8.20
C TRP A 22 6.36 -0.46 7.57
N ARG A 23 6.42 0.51 6.67
CA ARG A 23 7.69 1.15 6.30
C ARG A 23 8.08 2.13 7.38
N ARG A 24 9.38 2.22 7.66
CA ARG A 24 9.93 3.16 8.64
C ARG A 24 9.62 4.60 8.24
N ALA A 25 9.22 5.43 9.21
CA ALA A 25 9.04 6.86 9.00
C ALA A 25 10.35 7.55 8.58
N ALA A 26 10.23 8.52 7.69
CA ALA A 26 11.30 9.42 7.28
C ALA A 26 11.67 10.39 8.42
N ASP A 27 12.75 11.14 8.24
CA ASP A 27 13.26 12.05 9.27
C ASP A 27 12.38 13.28 9.50
N ASP A 28 11.64 13.69 8.48
CA ASP A 28 10.73 14.83 8.44
C ASP A 28 9.25 14.46 8.66
N ASP A 29 8.94 13.17 8.85
CA ASP A 29 7.59 12.73 9.15
C ASP A 29 7.14 13.18 10.54
N ALA A 30 5.90 13.65 10.63
CA ALA A 30 5.27 13.95 11.91
C ALA A 30 4.93 12.64 12.65
N LEU A 31 5.42 12.50 13.88
CA LEU A 31 5.18 11.33 14.72
C LEU A 31 4.30 11.70 15.92
N ASP A 32 3.40 10.81 16.30
CA ASP A 32 2.60 10.93 17.53
C ASP A 32 3.43 10.60 18.79
N ASP A 33 4.49 9.80 18.63
CA ASP A 33 5.40 9.33 19.67
C ASP A 33 6.83 9.22 19.09
N ASP A 34 7.80 8.81 19.90
CA ASP A 34 9.19 8.67 19.44
C ASP A 34 9.44 7.40 18.58
N GLN A 35 8.38 6.69 18.15
CA GLN A 35 8.49 5.43 17.42
C GLN A 35 8.37 5.64 15.90
N ARG A 36 9.43 5.28 15.18
CA ARG A 36 9.47 5.34 13.71
C ARG A 36 8.97 4.07 13.01
N TYR A 37 8.72 3.02 13.80
CA TYR A 37 8.38 1.66 13.34
C TYR A 37 9.28 1.19 12.18
N GLY A 38 8.80 0.24 11.39
CA GLY A 38 9.52 -0.33 10.25
C GLY A 38 9.39 -1.84 10.16
N TRP A 39 9.75 -2.36 9.00
CA TRP A 39 9.84 -3.79 8.75
C TRP A 39 11.28 -4.26 8.98
N TRP A 40 11.44 -5.34 9.73
CA TRP A 40 12.77 -5.85 10.08
C TRP A 40 13.57 -6.29 8.84
N GLY A 41 12.89 -6.69 7.75
CA GLY A 41 13.51 -7.08 6.49
C GLY A 41 14.34 -5.98 5.83
N ASP A 42 14.01 -4.72 6.09
CA ASP A 42 14.73 -3.55 5.55
C ASP A 42 16.09 -3.30 6.26
N SER A 43 16.44 -4.08 7.29
CA SER A 43 17.69 -3.88 8.05
C SER A 43 18.93 -4.28 7.27
N PHE A 44 18.80 -5.20 6.31
CA PHE A 44 19.90 -5.75 5.52
C PHE A 44 19.45 -5.98 4.06
N PRO A 45 19.11 -4.92 3.33
CA PRO A 45 18.56 -5.09 1.99
C PRO A 45 19.67 -5.50 1.02
N SER A 46 19.34 -6.38 0.08
CA SER A 46 20.26 -6.81 -0.99
C SER A 46 20.51 -5.69 -2.01
N VAL A 47 19.54 -4.80 -2.18
CA VAL A 47 19.60 -3.59 -3.01
C VAL A 47 19.50 -2.37 -2.11
N ALA A 48 20.38 -1.38 -2.31
CA ALA A 48 20.35 -0.17 -1.49
C ALA A 48 18.99 0.54 -1.58
N ASP A 49 18.48 0.99 -0.43
CA ASP A 49 17.16 1.63 -0.28
C ASP A 49 15.95 0.79 -0.70
N ASP A 50 16.11 -0.53 -0.91
CA ASP A 50 14.98 -1.44 -1.02
C ASP A 50 14.25 -1.51 0.33
N ARG A 51 12.98 -1.11 0.30
CA ARG A 51 12.15 -0.93 1.49
C ARG A 51 10.75 -1.42 1.19
N ILE A 52 10.27 -2.40 1.93
CA ILE A 52 8.88 -2.85 1.81
C ILE A 52 8.01 -2.16 2.86
N GLY A 53 6.76 -1.95 2.49
CA GLY A 53 5.76 -1.38 3.37
C GLY A 53 5.41 0.06 3.01
N SER A 54 4.45 0.58 3.76
CA SER A 54 3.93 1.93 3.59
C SER A 54 3.99 2.71 4.90
N ARG A 55 4.02 4.03 4.75
CA ARG A 55 3.86 5.00 5.84
C ARG A 55 2.39 5.34 6.11
N LEU A 56 1.43 4.63 5.51
CA LEU A 56 -0.02 4.76 5.79
C LEU A 56 -0.37 4.71 7.29
N TRP A 57 0.44 4.02 8.10
CA TRP A 57 0.25 3.98 9.55
C TRP A 57 0.42 5.34 10.25
N LEU A 58 1.14 6.31 9.65
CA LEU A 58 1.25 7.69 10.15
C LEU A 58 -0.10 8.41 10.13
N LEU A 59 -1.05 7.93 9.33
CA LEU A 59 -2.40 8.51 9.23
C LEU A 59 -3.34 7.96 10.32
N ARG A 60 -2.86 7.07 11.18
CA ARG A 60 -3.61 6.65 12.37
C ARG A 60 -3.91 7.87 13.23
N ARG A 61 -5.15 8.00 13.71
CA ARG A 61 -5.57 9.09 14.63
C ARG A 61 -5.47 10.51 14.06
N VAL A 62 -5.18 10.69 12.78
CA VAL A 62 -5.21 11.99 12.09
C VAL A 62 -6.66 12.33 11.67
N LYS A 63 -7.03 13.61 11.76
CA LYS A 63 -8.35 14.07 11.28
C LYS A 63 -8.47 13.88 9.77
N LEU A 64 -9.58 13.32 9.31
CA LEU A 64 -9.83 13.13 7.90
C LEU A 64 -10.01 14.48 7.18
N SER A 65 -8.97 14.87 6.45
CA SER A 65 -8.86 16.11 5.70
C SER A 65 -8.44 15.86 4.26
N ARG A 66 -8.45 16.90 3.41
CA ARG A 66 -7.89 16.81 2.06
C ARG A 66 -6.39 16.49 2.08
N GLN A 67 -5.66 17.01 3.07
CA GLN A 67 -4.23 16.71 3.20
C GLN A 67 -4.00 15.22 3.48
N THR A 68 -4.75 14.66 4.43
CA THR A 68 -4.72 13.23 4.77
C THR A 68 -5.00 12.32 3.57
N GLN A 69 -5.88 12.74 2.64
CA GLN A 69 -6.12 12.04 1.38
C GLN A 69 -4.89 12.03 0.49
N LEU A 70 -4.28 13.21 0.29
CA LEU A 70 -3.07 13.35 -0.51
C LEU A 70 -1.90 12.55 0.08
N ASP A 71 -1.74 12.58 1.41
CA ASP A 71 -0.72 11.81 2.12
C ASP A 71 -0.96 10.30 1.93
N ALA A 72 -2.21 9.84 2.02
CA ALA A 72 -2.55 8.43 1.80
C ALA A 72 -2.18 7.96 0.38
N GLU A 73 -2.52 8.78 -0.62
CA GLU A 73 -2.14 8.46 -2.01
C GLU A 73 -0.62 8.48 -2.20
N PHE A 74 0.07 9.44 -1.61
CA PHE A 74 1.52 9.56 -1.67
C PHE A 74 2.21 8.34 -1.04
N TYR A 75 1.85 7.97 0.19
CA TYR A 75 2.42 6.80 0.88
C TYR A 75 2.10 5.47 0.19
N ALA A 76 0.93 5.36 -0.44
CA ALA A 76 0.57 4.17 -1.20
C ALA A 76 1.34 4.07 -2.52
N ARG A 77 1.50 5.18 -3.26
CA ARG A 77 2.36 5.19 -4.48
C ARG A 77 3.80 4.84 -4.14
N GLU A 78 4.34 5.43 -3.06
CA GLU A 78 5.71 5.18 -2.60
C GLU A 78 5.95 3.70 -2.22
N ALA A 79 4.95 3.06 -1.63
CA ALA A 79 5.02 1.66 -1.22
C ALA A 79 4.92 0.67 -2.39
N LEU A 80 4.31 1.10 -3.50
CA LEU A 80 4.03 0.24 -4.66
C LEU A 80 4.95 0.49 -5.85
N GLN A 81 5.81 1.50 -5.76
CA GLN A 81 6.72 1.90 -6.85
C GLN A 81 7.61 0.74 -7.32
N TRP A 82 8.05 -0.13 -6.41
CA TRP A 82 8.88 -1.29 -6.74
C TRP A 82 8.23 -2.24 -7.77
N LEU A 83 6.89 -2.32 -7.82
CA LEU A 83 6.18 -3.13 -8.82
C LEU A 83 6.40 -2.61 -10.25
N ILE A 84 6.65 -1.32 -10.41
CA ILE A 84 6.99 -0.71 -11.70
C ILE A 84 8.49 -0.89 -11.95
N ASP A 85 9.32 -0.57 -10.95
CA ASP A 85 10.77 -0.59 -11.08
C ASP A 85 11.30 -2.00 -11.43
N ASP A 86 10.68 -3.04 -10.86
CA ASP A 86 11.00 -4.46 -11.13
C ASP A 86 10.26 -5.02 -12.36
N GLY A 87 9.42 -4.22 -13.03
CA GLY A 87 8.72 -4.61 -14.26
C GLY A 87 7.53 -5.54 -14.08
N HIS A 88 6.94 -5.60 -12.88
CA HIS A 88 5.72 -6.39 -12.63
C HIS A 88 4.46 -5.74 -13.21
N CYS A 89 4.44 -4.42 -13.35
CA CYS A 89 3.37 -3.67 -14.00
C CYS A 89 3.93 -2.41 -14.70
N ASN A 90 3.16 -1.88 -15.66
CA ASN A 90 3.52 -0.67 -16.39
C ASN A 90 3.17 0.60 -15.61
N ALA A 91 2.14 0.54 -14.76
CA ALA A 91 1.71 1.67 -13.95
C ALA A 91 0.88 1.22 -12.74
N VAL A 92 0.89 2.07 -11.70
CA VAL A 92 0.06 1.95 -10.51
C VAL A 92 -0.80 3.21 -10.38
N GLU A 93 -2.12 3.05 -10.40
CA GLU A 93 -3.07 4.12 -10.14
C GLU A 93 -3.59 4.00 -8.71
N ILE A 94 -3.42 5.07 -7.92
CA ILE A 94 -3.92 5.17 -6.56
C ILE A 94 -4.96 6.29 -6.49
N MET A 95 -6.12 5.94 -5.96
CA MET A 95 -7.23 6.87 -5.73
C MET A 95 -7.73 6.73 -4.31
N THR A 96 -8.02 7.86 -3.68
CA THR A 96 -8.73 7.88 -2.40
C THR A 96 -10.17 8.34 -2.55
N GLU A 97 -11.07 7.72 -1.76
CA GLU A 97 -12.47 8.11 -1.70
C GLU A 97 -12.88 8.28 -0.24
N ARG A 98 -13.39 9.48 0.09
CA ARG A 98 -13.99 9.74 1.40
C ARG A 98 -15.45 9.31 1.37
N LEU A 99 -15.78 8.24 2.09
CA LEU A 99 -17.15 7.77 2.21
C LEU A 99 -17.96 8.59 3.21
N ASP A 100 -17.35 8.95 4.35
CA ASP A 100 -18.01 9.71 5.40
C ASP A 100 -17.01 10.52 6.24
N ALA A 101 -17.43 11.02 7.40
CA ALA A 101 -16.57 11.81 8.29
C ALA A 101 -15.35 11.03 8.82
N GLN A 102 -15.42 9.70 8.89
CA GLN A 102 -14.50 8.82 9.59
C GLN A 102 -13.81 7.78 8.68
N ARG A 103 -14.32 7.55 7.47
CA ARG A 103 -13.81 6.51 6.57
C ARG A 103 -13.17 7.08 5.30
N LEU A 104 -11.91 6.68 5.09
CA LEU A 104 -11.19 6.85 3.84
C LEU A 104 -10.94 5.49 3.20
N ASN A 105 -11.37 5.34 1.94
CA ASN A 105 -11.04 4.17 1.14
C ASN A 105 -9.84 4.49 0.24
N LEU A 106 -9.01 3.47 0.01
CA LEU A 106 -7.90 3.49 -0.94
C LEU A 106 -8.17 2.44 -2.00
N ARG A 107 -8.26 2.86 -3.27
CA ARG A 107 -8.38 1.97 -4.43
C ARG A 107 -7.06 1.93 -5.17
N THR A 108 -6.62 0.72 -5.48
CA THR A 108 -5.37 0.45 -6.20
C THR A 108 -5.68 -0.25 -7.51
N VAL A 109 -5.19 0.27 -8.63
CA VAL A 109 -5.30 -0.39 -9.94
C VAL A 109 -3.92 -0.54 -10.53
N LEU A 110 -3.56 -1.78 -10.90
CA LEU A 110 -2.34 -2.06 -11.65
C LEU A 110 -2.66 -2.11 -13.15
N ILE A 111 -1.82 -1.49 -13.96
CA ILE A 111 -1.83 -1.65 -15.43
C ILE A 111 -0.74 -2.67 -15.78
N LEU A 112 -1.14 -3.86 -16.20
CA LEU A 112 -0.21 -4.96 -16.51
C LEU A 112 0.48 -4.75 -17.88
N ALA A 113 1.50 -5.56 -18.15
CA ALA A 113 2.32 -5.48 -19.36
C ALA A 113 1.51 -5.57 -20.67
N ASP A 114 0.41 -6.34 -20.66
CA ASP A 114 -0.51 -6.51 -21.78
C ASP A 114 -1.61 -5.42 -21.86
N GLY A 115 -1.58 -4.44 -20.96
CA GLY A 115 -2.57 -3.38 -20.84
C GLY A 115 -3.80 -3.76 -20.03
N GLU A 116 -3.89 -5.00 -19.51
CA GLU A 116 -4.97 -5.39 -18.61
C GLU A 116 -4.95 -4.54 -17.33
N ARG A 117 -6.13 -4.15 -16.87
CA ARG A 117 -6.31 -3.40 -15.62
C ARG A 117 -6.73 -4.36 -14.51
N LEU A 118 -5.85 -4.57 -13.53
CA LEU A 118 -6.14 -5.33 -12.32
C LEU A 118 -6.58 -4.37 -11.22
N ASP A 119 -7.89 -4.32 -10.97
CA ASP A 119 -8.47 -3.54 -9.87
C ASP A 119 -8.37 -4.32 -8.56
N ILE A 120 -7.59 -3.80 -7.62
CA ILE A 120 -7.35 -4.39 -6.32
C ILE A 120 -8.14 -3.60 -5.29
N ASN A 121 -9.31 -4.15 -4.97
CA ASN A 121 -10.21 -3.59 -3.99
C ASN A 121 -9.97 -4.24 -2.61
N LEU A 122 -9.24 -3.53 -1.76
CA LEU A 122 -8.82 -4.00 -0.44
C LEU A 122 -9.90 -3.83 0.64
N ILE A 123 -11.12 -3.39 0.28
CA ILE A 123 -12.22 -3.13 1.21
C ILE A 123 -12.64 -4.39 2.00
N HIS A 124 -12.25 -5.59 1.54
CA HIS A 124 -12.62 -6.88 2.13
C HIS A 124 -11.44 -7.74 2.59
N SER A 125 -10.19 -7.28 2.54
CA SER A 125 -9.03 -8.15 2.83
C SER A 125 -8.89 -8.54 4.31
N TRP A 126 -9.74 -8.00 5.19
CA TRP A 126 -9.92 -8.46 6.57
C TRP A 126 -11.41 -8.52 6.96
N GLN A 127 -11.98 -9.72 6.98
CA GLN A 127 -13.23 -10.04 7.68
C GLN A 127 -13.00 -11.30 8.53
N VAL A 128 -13.00 -11.17 9.86
CA VAL A 128 -13.18 -12.34 10.74
C VAL A 128 -14.68 -12.60 10.81
N THR A 129 -15.17 -13.44 9.92
CA THR A 129 -16.49 -14.07 10.04
C THR A 129 -16.27 -15.36 10.80
N TYR A 130 -16.92 -15.50 11.97
CA TYR A 130 -16.78 -16.56 12.97
C TYR A 130 -15.62 -16.39 13.97
N ALA A 131 -15.92 -15.67 15.06
CA ALA A 131 -15.47 -16.06 16.38
C ALA A 131 -16.69 -16.66 17.09
N VAL A 132 -16.49 -17.86 17.68
CA VAL A 132 -17.51 -18.68 18.36
C VAL A 132 -18.29 -17.90 19.41
#